data_AF-A0AAW2R2M9-F1
#
_entry.id   AF-A0AAW2R2M9-F1
#
_cell.length_a   1.000
_cell.length_b   1.000
_cell.length_c   1.000
_cell.angle_alpha   90.00
_cell.angle_beta   90.00
_cell.angle_gamma   90.00
#
_symmetry.space_group_name_H-M   'P 1'
#
loop_
_entity.id
_entity.type
_entity.pdbx_description
1 polymer ?
#
loop_
_entity_poly.entity_id
_entity_poly.type
_entity_poly.pdbx_seq_one_letter_code
_entity_poly.pdbx_strand_id
1 'polypeptide(L)'
;IPAMVSTVKASVQTSPISPKCGLKPGVAGIHSLVAPSHRPAEDLAFSVARFVQNNGSFFNYYMYHGGTNFGRNAAGLFVATSYDYDAPIDEYAVSSHPQCSCVQIKIPGLCISNYDRTCSTKLTFRNMQYDLPPWSISILPDCKTEVYNTARISSMSSQAKMVPISGDLSWQSYNEETPSADDSDTLAMDGLWEQVNVTRDSTDYLWYLTEVDIASDEGFLKSGQWPLLTVMSAGHALHVFINGLLSGTVYGSLDNTKLTYGGNVDLRAGINKISLLSVAVGLPNAGMHFERWNTGVLGPVTLQGLNEGTRDLTKQIWSYKAGLKGESLSLDTVSGSSSVEWVEGLLLAQKQPLTWYKTTFDAPEGNDPLAIDMISMGKGEIWINGQSIGRHWPGYLAKGSCGECNYAGTFSEKKCQRGCGQPSQRW
;
A
#
# COMPACT_ATOMS: atom_id res chain seq x y z
N ILE A 1 -1.56 -27.35 -0.18
CA ILE A 1 -1.68 -27.22 1.30
C ILE A 1 -2.28 -25.84 1.55
N PRO A 2 -3.58 -25.69 1.88
CA PRO A 2 -4.17 -24.36 1.96
C PRO A 2 -3.82 -23.73 3.32
N ALA A 3 -3.10 -22.61 3.28
CA ALA A 3 -2.91 -21.73 4.43
C ALA A 3 -4.23 -21.00 4.70
N MET A 4 -4.95 -21.42 5.74
CA MET A 4 -6.08 -20.68 6.27
C MET A 4 -5.56 -19.41 6.96
N VAL A 5 -5.79 -18.24 6.36
CA VAL A 5 -5.74 -16.98 7.10
C VAL A 5 -7.17 -16.63 7.49
N SER A 6 -7.58 -17.03 8.69
CA SER A 6 -8.88 -16.66 9.24
C SER A 6 -8.83 -15.24 9.79
N THR A 7 -9.52 -14.30 9.15
CA THR A 7 -9.91 -13.05 9.81
C THR A 7 -11.11 -13.36 10.71
N VAL A 8 -10.84 -13.83 11.93
CA VAL A 8 -11.88 -14.03 12.94
C VAL A 8 -12.32 -12.66 13.47
N LYS A 9 -13.48 -12.16 13.02
CA LYS A 9 -14.30 -11.24 13.83
C LYS A 9 -14.96 -12.09 14.92
N ALA A 10 -14.28 -12.26 16.05
CA ALA A 10 -14.88 -12.90 17.21
C ALA A 10 -15.86 -11.91 17.86
N SER A 11 -17.13 -11.99 17.50
CA SER A 11 -18.19 -11.76 18.48
C SER A 11 -18.14 -12.96 19.41
N VAL A 12 -17.48 -12.81 20.56
CA VAL A 12 -17.54 -13.85 21.59
C VAL A 12 -18.95 -13.81 22.16
N GLN A 13 -19.80 -14.74 21.74
CA GLN A 13 -20.90 -15.20 22.59
C GLN A 13 -20.24 -15.81 23.83
N THR A 14 -20.12 -15.01 24.88
CA THR A 14 -19.52 -15.47 26.13
C THR A 14 -20.45 -16.51 26.75
N SER A 15 -20.10 -17.79 26.65
CA SER A 15 -20.48 -18.75 27.67
C SER A 15 -19.98 -18.21 29.02
N PRO A 16 -20.79 -18.22 30.09
CA PRO A 16 -20.42 -17.62 31.39
C PRO A 16 -19.17 -18.21 32.05
N ILE A 17 -18.59 -19.29 31.48
CA ILE A 17 -17.43 -20.02 32.00
C ILE A 17 -16.13 -19.64 31.27
N SER A 18 -16.19 -18.93 30.13
CA SER A 18 -15.00 -18.60 29.33
C SER A 18 -14.38 -17.24 29.74
N PRO A 19 -13.04 -17.13 29.81
CA PRO A 19 -12.37 -15.86 30.07
C PRO A 19 -12.64 -14.84 28.96
N LYS A 20 -12.75 -13.56 29.31
CA LYS A 20 -12.84 -12.49 28.31
C LYS A 20 -11.45 -12.19 27.75
N CYS A 21 -11.30 -12.39 26.44
CA CYS A 21 -10.08 -12.13 25.68
C CYS A 21 -10.32 -11.05 24.62
N GLY A 22 -9.44 -10.05 24.56
CA GLY A 22 -9.41 -9.01 23.53
C GLY A 22 -8.26 -9.28 22.55
N LEU A 23 -8.53 -9.94 21.43
CA LEU A 23 -7.48 -10.41 20.52
C LEU A 23 -6.83 -9.29 19.67
N LYS A 24 -7.52 -8.15 19.49
CA LYS A 24 -7.05 -7.01 18.69
C LYS A 24 -7.52 -5.65 19.23
N PRO A 25 -7.08 -5.18 20.41
CA PRO A 25 -6.97 -3.74 20.64
C PRO A 25 -6.01 -3.18 19.57
N GLY A 26 -6.56 -2.74 18.42
CA GLY A 26 -5.76 -2.26 17.29
C GLY A 26 -4.92 -1.08 17.73
N VAL A 27 -3.61 -1.14 17.52
CA VAL A 27 -2.70 -0.06 17.92
C VAL A 27 -2.97 1.18 17.08
N ALA A 28 -3.16 1.04 15.77
CA ALA A 28 -3.74 2.07 14.90
C ALA A 28 -4.47 1.40 13.72
N GLY A 29 -4.46 2.03 12.54
CA GLY A 29 -4.97 1.45 11.30
C GLY A 29 -3.87 0.80 10.46
N ILE A 30 -4.26 -0.08 9.53
CA ILE A 30 -3.36 -0.60 8.49
C ILE A 30 -2.84 0.58 7.65
N HIS A 31 -1.53 0.63 7.41
CA HIS A 31 -0.96 1.56 6.44
C HIS A 31 -1.24 1.08 5.02
N SER A 32 -2.32 1.60 4.43
CA SER A 32 -2.61 1.45 3.00
C SER A 32 -2.01 2.63 2.23
N LEU A 33 -2.07 2.64 0.90
CA LEU A 33 -1.67 3.78 0.05
C LEU A 33 -2.62 5.00 0.22
N VAL A 34 -2.75 5.48 1.46
CA VAL A 34 -3.59 6.57 1.97
C VAL A 34 -2.84 7.25 3.12
N ALA A 35 -3.39 8.32 3.69
CA ALA A 35 -2.78 8.97 4.86
C ALA A 35 -2.64 8.00 6.06
N PRO A 36 -1.42 7.76 6.58
CA PRO A 36 -1.20 6.92 7.75
C PRO A 36 -2.03 7.39 8.96
N SER A 37 -2.52 6.43 9.73
CA SER A 37 -3.28 6.66 10.96
C SER A 37 -2.36 6.55 12.18
N HIS A 38 -2.46 7.49 13.09
CA HIS A 38 -1.78 7.48 14.39
C HIS A 38 -2.81 7.34 15.50
N ARG A 39 -2.56 6.51 16.52
CA ARG A 39 -3.46 6.42 17.69
C ARG A 39 -2.76 6.98 18.92
N PRO A 40 -3.32 7.99 19.60
CA PRO A 40 -2.72 8.52 20.81
C PRO A 40 -2.50 7.43 21.88
N ALA A 41 -1.32 7.43 22.50
CA ALA A 41 -0.92 6.44 23.49
C ALA A 41 -1.84 6.46 24.73
N GLU A 42 -2.39 7.63 25.05
CA GLU A 42 -3.37 7.81 26.13
C GLU A 42 -4.67 7.05 25.85
N ASP A 43 -5.18 7.11 24.61
CA ASP A 43 -6.39 6.37 24.22
C ASP A 43 -6.13 4.87 24.15
N LEU A 44 -4.95 4.45 23.70
CA LEU A 44 -4.55 3.05 23.71
C LEU A 44 -4.51 2.51 25.16
N ALA A 45 -3.81 3.21 26.06
CA ALA A 45 -3.74 2.86 27.48
C ALA A 45 -5.13 2.87 28.14
N PHE A 46 -5.96 3.86 27.84
CA PHE A 46 -7.35 3.93 28.29
C PHE A 46 -8.16 2.70 27.85
N SER A 47 -8.05 2.30 26.58
CA SER A 47 -8.81 1.17 26.05
C SER A 47 -8.42 -0.17 26.71
N VAL A 48 -7.13 -0.37 26.99
CA VAL A 48 -6.62 -1.56 27.68
C VAL A 48 -7.04 -1.56 29.15
N ALA A 49 -6.87 -0.45 29.86
CA ALA A 49 -7.32 -0.32 31.25
C ALA A 49 -8.84 -0.52 31.37
N ARG A 50 -9.61 0.00 30.41
CA ARG A 50 -11.06 -0.18 30.32
C ARG A 50 -11.47 -1.64 30.08
N PHE A 51 -10.68 -2.40 29.34
CA PHE A 51 -10.91 -3.82 29.12
C PHE A 51 -10.61 -4.62 30.39
N VAL A 52 -9.44 -4.41 31.01
CA VAL A 52 -9.01 -5.13 32.22
C VAL A 52 -9.96 -4.88 33.40
N GLN A 53 -10.36 -3.63 33.65
CA GLN A 53 -11.30 -3.32 34.74
C GLN A 53 -12.67 -4.00 34.59
N ASN A 54 -13.02 -4.47 33.37
CA ASN A 54 -14.29 -5.13 33.05
C ASN A 54 -14.15 -6.66 32.91
N ASN A 55 -13.28 -7.26 33.73
CA ASN A 55 -12.93 -8.68 33.76
C ASN A 55 -12.19 -9.19 32.50
N GLY A 56 -11.54 -8.29 31.76
CA GLY A 56 -10.62 -8.65 30.69
C GLY A 56 -9.36 -9.30 31.27
N SER A 57 -8.99 -10.48 30.77
CA SER A 57 -7.88 -11.28 31.33
C SER A 57 -6.72 -11.50 30.36
N PHE A 58 -6.95 -11.24 29.08
CA PHE A 58 -5.94 -11.31 28.03
C PHE A 58 -6.21 -10.25 26.96
N PHE A 59 -5.17 -9.52 26.58
CA PHE A 59 -5.18 -8.59 25.46
C PHE A 59 -3.89 -8.70 24.65
N ASN A 60 -3.96 -8.42 23.35
CA ASN A 60 -2.81 -8.46 22.46
C ASN A 60 -2.76 -7.23 21.54
N TYR A 61 -1.66 -6.49 21.58
CA TYR A 61 -1.46 -5.36 20.68
C TYR A 61 -1.25 -5.85 19.25
N TYR A 62 -2.12 -5.38 18.36
CA TYR A 62 -1.98 -5.61 16.93
C TYR A 62 -1.72 -4.24 16.25
N MET A 63 -0.48 -3.89 15.92
CA MET A 63 0.78 -4.64 16.06
C MET A 63 1.61 -4.16 17.26
N TYR A 64 2.36 -5.07 17.91
CA TYR A 64 3.42 -4.67 18.85
C TYR A 64 4.69 -4.21 18.12
N HIS A 65 5.01 -4.90 17.02
CA HIS A 65 5.95 -4.47 15.99
C HIS A 65 5.32 -4.84 14.65
N GLY A 66 5.17 -3.86 13.75
CA GLY A 66 4.56 -4.06 12.45
C GLY A 66 5.54 -4.59 11.41
N GLY A 67 6.66 -3.90 11.22
CA GLY A 67 7.71 -4.23 10.27
C GLY A 67 7.39 -3.81 8.84
N THR A 68 7.87 -4.59 7.87
CA THR A 68 7.84 -4.28 6.43
C THR A 68 7.30 -5.46 5.63
N ASN A 69 6.45 -5.18 4.65
CA ASN A 69 5.97 -6.12 3.65
C ASN A 69 7.02 -6.30 2.54
N PHE A 70 8.10 -7.01 2.83
CA PHE A 70 9.16 -7.29 1.86
C PHE A 70 8.68 -8.12 0.66
N GLY A 71 9.38 -7.98 -0.47
CA GLY A 71 9.00 -8.64 -1.71
C GLY A 71 7.68 -8.15 -2.29
N ARG A 72 7.18 -8.90 -3.26
CA ARG A 72 5.89 -8.62 -3.91
C ARG A 72 4.71 -9.41 -3.31
N ASN A 73 4.97 -10.48 -2.55
CA ASN A 73 3.94 -11.40 -2.08
C ASN A 73 3.45 -11.17 -0.64
N ALA A 74 4.00 -10.19 0.07
CA ALA A 74 3.63 -9.91 1.46
C ALA A 74 2.44 -8.96 1.59
N ALA A 75 2.46 -7.84 0.87
CA ALA A 75 1.43 -6.81 0.96
C ALA A 75 0.12 -7.24 0.29
N GLY A 76 -1.01 -7.04 0.99
CA GLY A 76 -2.35 -7.17 0.43
C GLY A 76 -2.70 -6.02 -0.52
N LEU A 77 -3.92 -6.05 -1.05
CA LEU A 77 -4.46 -5.05 -1.96
C LEU A 77 -4.21 -3.61 -1.46
N PHE A 78 -3.46 -2.81 -2.22
CA PHE A 78 -3.12 -1.41 -1.91
C PHE A 78 -2.52 -1.18 -0.50
N VAL A 79 -2.02 -2.22 0.16
CA VAL A 79 -1.26 -2.09 1.41
C VAL A 79 0.13 -1.56 1.05
N ALA A 80 0.62 -0.58 1.82
CA ALA A 80 1.96 -0.03 1.61
C ALA A 80 3.04 -1.08 1.92
N THR A 81 4.27 -0.84 1.47
CA THR A 81 5.41 -1.70 1.84
C THR A 81 5.70 -1.56 3.33
N SER A 82 5.61 -0.34 3.87
CA SER A 82 5.63 -0.10 5.30
C SER A 82 4.41 -0.71 5.98
N TYR A 83 4.64 -1.52 7.03
CA TYR A 83 3.60 -2.06 7.90
C TYR A 83 3.72 -1.54 9.34
N ASP A 84 4.31 -0.35 9.52
CA ASP A 84 4.65 0.28 10.80
C ASP A 84 3.52 0.23 11.86
N TYR A 85 2.29 0.55 11.46
CA TYR A 85 1.09 0.45 12.30
C TYR A 85 1.03 1.45 13.47
N ASP A 86 1.90 2.47 13.51
CA ASP A 86 2.12 3.33 14.69
C ASP A 86 2.44 2.47 15.93
N ALA A 87 3.14 1.35 15.69
CA ALA A 87 3.39 0.33 16.67
C ALA A 87 4.34 0.84 17.77
N PRO A 88 4.30 0.24 18.98
CA PRO A 88 5.24 0.51 20.05
C PRO A 88 6.71 0.36 19.66
N ILE A 89 6.98 -0.57 18.75
CA ILE A 89 8.25 -0.71 18.05
C ILE A 89 7.95 -0.40 16.58
N ASP A 90 8.56 0.67 16.06
CA ASP A 90 8.37 1.13 14.69
C ASP A 90 8.86 0.09 13.66
N GLU A 91 8.61 0.37 12.39
CA GLU A 91 9.08 -0.45 11.26
C GLU A 91 10.58 -0.80 11.32
N TYR A 92 11.39 0.11 11.85
CA TYR A 92 12.85 0.02 11.90
C TYR A 92 13.38 -0.62 13.19
N ALA A 93 12.50 -1.25 13.97
CA ALA A 93 12.80 -1.86 15.26
C ALA A 93 13.25 -0.86 16.34
N VAL A 94 12.91 0.42 16.20
CA VAL A 94 13.17 1.47 17.19
C VAL A 94 11.94 1.67 18.07
N SER A 95 12.17 1.94 19.37
CA SER A 95 11.07 2.17 20.32
C SER A 95 10.37 3.51 20.06
N SER A 96 9.10 3.44 19.68
CA SER A 96 8.21 4.59 19.49
C SER A 96 7.74 5.14 20.83
N HIS A 97 8.32 6.26 21.29
CA HIS A 97 7.82 6.96 22.48
C HIS A 97 6.76 8.01 22.11
N PRO A 98 5.65 8.11 22.86
CA PRO A 98 5.40 7.47 24.16
C PRO A 98 4.72 6.09 24.12
N GLN A 99 4.38 5.56 22.93
CA GLN A 99 3.63 4.31 22.78
C GLN A 99 4.25 3.16 23.58
N CYS A 100 5.57 2.93 23.43
CA CYS A 100 6.32 1.87 24.09
C CYS A 100 6.16 1.88 25.63
N SER A 101 6.20 3.07 26.24
CA SER A 101 6.04 3.21 27.68
C SER A 101 4.61 2.87 28.15
N CYS A 102 3.60 3.19 27.35
CA CYS A 102 2.20 2.85 27.64
C CYS A 102 1.92 1.33 27.57
N VAL A 103 2.73 0.55 26.85
CA VAL A 103 2.52 -0.90 26.71
C VAL A 103 3.10 -1.71 27.87
N GLN A 104 4.03 -1.14 28.63
CA GLN A 104 4.72 -1.82 29.72
C GLN A 104 3.96 -1.78 31.06
N ILE A 105 2.74 -1.24 31.06
CA ILE A 105 1.95 -1.03 32.28
C ILE A 105 1.40 -2.37 32.77
N LYS A 106 1.70 -2.71 34.03
CA LYS A 106 1.00 -3.76 34.76
C LYS A 106 -0.26 -3.16 35.38
N ILE A 107 -1.40 -3.84 35.24
CA ILE A 107 -2.68 -3.44 35.84
C ILE A 107 -3.06 -4.43 36.96
N PRO A 108 -2.38 -4.42 38.12
CA PRO A 108 -2.87 -5.10 39.31
C PRO A 108 -3.88 -4.20 40.02
N GLY A 109 -5.04 -4.73 40.41
CA GLY A 109 -5.93 -4.08 41.38
C GLY A 109 -7.09 -3.25 40.79
N LEU A 110 -7.55 -2.28 41.59
CA LEU A 110 -8.78 -1.52 41.36
C LEU A 110 -8.53 -0.33 40.42
N CYS A 111 -9.49 -0.05 39.53
CA CYS A 111 -9.46 1.07 38.61
C CYS A 111 -10.53 2.12 38.94
N ILE A 112 -10.21 3.40 38.76
CA ILE A 112 -11.16 4.52 38.84
C ILE A 112 -11.17 5.23 37.49
N SER A 113 -12.34 5.44 36.90
CA SER A 113 -12.50 5.89 35.52
C SER A 113 -13.25 7.21 35.36
N ASN A 114 -12.78 8.09 34.50
CA ASN A 114 -13.50 9.25 33.97
C ASN A 114 -13.78 9.06 32.47
N TYR A 115 -15.06 8.97 32.10
CA TYR A 115 -15.50 8.82 30.70
C TYR A 115 -15.88 10.16 30.04
N ASP A 116 -15.86 11.27 30.79
CA ASP A 116 -16.08 12.59 30.21
C ASP A 116 -14.94 12.91 29.23
N ARG A 117 -15.27 13.41 28.05
CA ARG A 117 -14.30 13.65 26.97
C ARG A 117 -13.64 15.02 27.05
N THR A 118 -14.18 15.89 27.90
CA THR A 118 -13.87 17.32 27.94
C THR A 118 -13.45 17.81 29.31
N CYS A 119 -14.02 17.25 30.37
CA CYS A 119 -13.88 17.76 31.73
C CYS A 119 -13.08 16.81 32.61
N SER A 120 -12.11 17.37 33.33
CA SER A 120 -11.51 16.69 34.48
C SER A 120 -12.52 16.60 35.61
N THR A 121 -12.49 15.52 36.39
CA THR A 121 -13.37 15.35 37.55
C THR A 121 -12.57 15.03 38.80
N LYS A 122 -13.03 15.53 39.94
CA LYS A 122 -12.49 15.18 41.26
C LYS A 122 -13.39 14.12 41.89
N LEU A 123 -12.85 12.93 42.14
CA LEU A 123 -13.59 11.86 42.79
C LEU A 123 -13.07 11.61 44.20
N THR A 124 -13.98 11.48 45.17
CA THR A 124 -13.64 10.96 46.50
C THR A 124 -13.88 9.46 46.55
N PHE A 125 -12.83 8.69 46.78
CA PHE A 125 -12.90 7.23 46.95
C PHE A 125 -12.11 6.82 48.21
N ARG A 126 -12.77 6.09 49.12
CA ARG A 126 -12.21 5.67 50.42
C ARG A 126 -11.56 6.83 51.21
N ASN A 127 -12.26 7.96 51.28
CA ASN A 127 -11.81 9.20 51.94
C ASN A 127 -10.54 9.82 51.36
N MET A 128 -10.11 9.42 50.16
CA MET A 128 -9.03 10.07 49.41
C MET A 128 -9.60 10.70 48.15
N GLN A 129 -9.00 11.81 47.73
CA GLN A 129 -9.43 12.57 46.57
C GLN A 129 -8.50 12.30 45.38
N TYR A 130 -9.08 12.02 44.22
CA TYR A 130 -8.37 11.73 42.98
C TYR A 130 -8.82 12.69 41.91
N ASP A 131 -7.86 13.38 41.28
CA ASP A 131 -8.10 14.24 40.14
C ASP A 131 -7.94 13.40 38.86
N LEU A 132 -9.03 13.18 38.14
CA LEU A 132 -9.05 12.37 36.92
C LEU A 132 -9.15 13.27 35.69
N PRO A 133 -8.14 13.28 34.80
CA PRO A 133 -8.25 13.94 33.50
C PRO A 133 -9.44 13.42 32.66
N PRO A 134 -9.87 14.15 31.61
CA PRO A 134 -10.85 13.64 30.66
C PRO A 134 -10.39 12.30 30.07
N TRP A 135 -11.33 11.40 29.79
CA TRP A 135 -11.09 10.14 29.09
C TRP A 135 -9.91 9.33 29.66
N SER A 136 -9.89 9.15 30.98
CA SER A 136 -8.76 8.53 31.68
C SER A 136 -9.17 7.51 32.73
N ILE A 137 -8.27 6.57 33.03
CA ILE A 137 -8.40 5.60 34.11
C ILE A 137 -7.15 5.67 34.98
N SER A 138 -7.35 5.78 36.29
CA SER A 138 -6.31 5.65 37.30
C SER A 138 -6.26 4.22 37.84
N ILE A 139 -5.06 3.68 38.02
CA ILE A 139 -4.81 2.32 38.52
C ILE A 139 -4.29 2.41 39.96
N LEU A 140 -4.95 1.69 40.86
CA LEU A 140 -4.66 1.67 42.30
C LEU A 140 -4.50 0.22 42.80
N PRO A 141 -3.27 -0.34 42.75
CA PRO A 141 -3.02 -1.73 43.11
C PRO A 141 -3.42 -2.09 44.54
N ASP A 142 -3.23 -1.15 45.46
CA ASP A 142 -3.55 -1.27 46.88
C ASP A 142 -4.91 -0.63 47.25
N CYS A 143 -5.68 -0.20 46.24
CA CYS A 143 -6.90 0.58 46.40
C CYS A 143 -6.73 1.93 47.12
N LYS A 144 -5.50 2.46 47.18
CA LYS A 144 -5.20 3.72 47.89
C LYS A 144 -4.29 4.67 47.10
N THR A 145 -3.21 4.18 46.52
CA THR A 145 -2.21 5.02 45.84
C THR A 145 -2.37 4.88 44.33
N GLU A 146 -2.55 6.01 43.65
CA GLU A 146 -2.48 6.05 42.18
C GLU A 146 -1.03 5.82 41.75
N VAL A 147 -0.78 4.72 41.05
CA VAL A 147 0.55 4.42 40.48
C VAL A 147 0.63 4.79 39.00
N TYR A 148 -0.52 4.95 38.34
CA TYR A 148 -0.60 5.27 36.92
C TYR A 148 -1.96 5.88 36.57
N ASN A 149 -1.99 6.83 35.64
CA ASN A 149 -3.20 7.32 34.99
C ASN A 149 -3.00 7.34 33.46
N THR A 150 -3.97 6.84 32.71
CA THR A 150 -3.86 6.64 31.25
C THR A 150 -3.68 7.92 30.44
N ALA A 151 -4.01 9.09 31.00
CA ALA A 151 -3.81 10.39 30.34
C ALA A 151 -2.59 11.16 30.87
N ARG A 152 -1.86 10.63 31.86
CA ARG A 152 -0.65 11.24 32.43
C ARG A 152 0.60 10.51 31.95
N ILE A 153 0.97 10.77 30.70
CA ILE A 153 2.18 10.19 30.11
C ILE A 153 3.43 10.87 30.68
N SER A 154 4.30 10.09 31.31
CA SER A 154 5.56 10.54 31.92
C SER A 154 6.77 10.39 31.00
N SER A 155 6.64 9.68 29.88
CA SER A 155 7.72 9.46 28.90
C SER A 155 7.82 10.61 27.92
N MET A 156 9.04 11.07 27.64
CA MET A 156 9.30 12.06 26.59
C MET A 156 8.98 11.49 25.20
N SER A 157 8.33 12.28 24.35
CA SER A 157 8.11 11.94 22.95
C SER A 157 9.43 11.95 22.17
N SER A 158 9.67 10.91 21.37
CA SER A 158 10.80 10.82 20.45
C SER A 158 10.29 10.81 19.01
N GLN A 159 10.80 11.71 18.17
CA GLN A 159 10.53 11.66 16.73
C GLN A 159 11.75 11.08 16.01
N ALA A 160 11.54 9.96 15.31
CA ALA A 160 12.53 9.43 14.38
C ALA A 160 12.84 10.47 13.30
N LYS A 161 14.10 10.56 12.90
CA LYS A 161 14.57 11.45 11.83
C LYS A 161 15.30 10.64 10.78
N MET A 162 14.88 10.79 9.53
CA MET A 162 15.62 10.29 8.38
C MET A 162 16.64 11.34 7.97
N VAL A 163 17.93 11.04 8.15
CA VAL A 163 19.04 11.92 7.80
C VAL A 163 19.75 11.36 6.58
N PRO A 164 19.91 12.13 5.49
CA PRO A 164 20.66 11.69 4.33
C PRO A 164 22.11 11.37 4.70
N ILE A 165 22.57 10.18 4.32
CA ILE A 165 23.97 9.80 4.38
C ILE A 165 24.59 10.29 3.07
N SER A 166 25.64 11.10 3.19
CA SER A 166 26.25 11.81 2.05
C SER A 166 26.75 10.85 0.97
N GLY A 167 26.43 11.14 -0.29
CA GLY A 167 27.00 10.47 -1.47
C GLY A 167 26.02 10.47 -2.64
N ASP A 168 26.41 11.07 -3.76
CA ASP A 168 25.65 10.93 -5.00
C ASP A 168 25.88 9.52 -5.55
N LEU A 169 24.79 8.79 -5.77
CA LEU A 169 24.86 7.46 -6.38
C LEU A 169 25.07 7.60 -7.90
N SER A 170 26.02 6.83 -8.43
CA SER A 170 26.26 6.74 -9.87
C SER A 170 25.31 5.70 -10.46
N TRP A 171 24.33 6.16 -11.23
CA TRP A 171 23.28 5.31 -11.78
C TRP A 171 23.57 4.89 -13.21
N GLN A 172 23.10 3.69 -13.53
CA GLN A 172 22.95 3.20 -14.90
C GLN A 172 21.48 2.83 -15.13
N SER A 173 21.02 2.89 -16.38
CA SER A 173 19.64 2.58 -16.74
C SER A 173 19.54 1.60 -17.91
N TYR A 174 18.44 0.86 -17.95
CA TYR A 174 18.02 0.02 -19.07
C TYR A 174 16.53 0.25 -19.32
N ASN A 175 16.17 0.60 -20.55
CA ASN A 175 14.76 0.81 -20.92
C ASN A 175 14.11 -0.54 -21.25
N GLU A 176 13.01 -0.81 -20.58
CA GLU A 176 12.16 -1.97 -20.84
C GLU A 176 11.30 -1.68 -22.08
N GLU A 177 11.28 -2.61 -23.02
CA GLU A 177 10.57 -2.45 -24.29
C GLU A 177 9.12 -2.94 -24.17
N THR A 178 8.21 -2.32 -24.92
CA THR A 178 6.85 -2.86 -25.09
C THR A 178 6.90 -4.14 -25.93
N PRO A 179 6.32 -5.25 -25.48
CA PRO A 179 6.32 -6.49 -26.25
C PRO A 179 5.41 -6.39 -27.48
N SER A 180 5.68 -7.23 -28.46
CA SER A 180 4.87 -7.38 -29.68
C SER A 180 3.92 -8.57 -29.55
N ALA A 181 2.77 -8.51 -30.23
CA ALA A 181 1.74 -9.56 -30.16
C ALA A 181 2.16 -10.89 -30.80
N ASP A 182 3.23 -10.88 -31.60
CA ASP A 182 3.85 -12.00 -32.31
C ASP A 182 5.16 -12.48 -31.65
N ASP A 183 5.55 -11.93 -30.50
CA ASP A 183 6.71 -12.39 -29.75
C ASP A 183 6.54 -13.87 -29.35
N SER A 184 7.63 -14.63 -29.38
CA SER A 184 7.60 -16.09 -29.17
C SER A 184 7.11 -16.54 -27.78
N ASP A 185 7.14 -15.65 -26.80
CA ASP A 185 6.69 -15.89 -25.43
C ASP A 185 5.29 -15.34 -25.14
N THR A 186 4.56 -14.92 -26.17
CA THR A 186 3.16 -14.50 -26.05
C THR A 186 2.18 -15.64 -26.30
N LEU A 187 1.01 -15.56 -25.68
CA LEU A 187 -0.09 -16.50 -25.86
C LEU A 187 -1.30 -15.76 -26.44
N ALA A 188 -1.74 -16.14 -27.64
CA ALA A 188 -2.96 -15.60 -28.26
C ALA A 188 -4.21 -16.35 -27.76
N MET A 189 -5.25 -15.61 -27.38
CA MET A 189 -6.52 -16.14 -26.91
C MET A 189 -7.69 -15.33 -27.47
N ASP A 190 -8.86 -15.97 -27.57
CA ASP A 190 -10.10 -15.29 -27.92
C ASP A 190 -10.57 -14.43 -26.75
N GLY A 191 -10.67 -13.11 -26.97
CA GLY A 191 -11.18 -12.14 -26.01
C GLY A 191 -10.27 -11.89 -24.80
N LEU A 192 -10.85 -11.22 -23.80
CA LEU A 192 -10.16 -10.74 -22.61
C LEU A 192 -10.17 -11.76 -21.45
N TRP A 193 -8.99 -11.98 -20.85
CA TRP A 193 -8.77 -12.93 -19.75
C TRP A 193 -8.37 -12.23 -18.45
N GLU A 194 -8.83 -12.78 -17.34
CA GLU A 194 -8.57 -12.26 -15.99
C GLU A 194 -7.08 -12.42 -15.61
N GLN A 195 -6.50 -11.40 -14.99
CA GLN A 195 -5.06 -11.30 -14.78
C GLN A 195 -4.52 -12.41 -13.87
N VAL A 196 -5.14 -12.67 -12.72
CA VAL A 196 -4.66 -13.69 -11.77
C VAL A 196 -4.75 -15.09 -12.38
N ASN A 197 -5.74 -15.34 -13.24
CA ASN A 197 -5.86 -16.60 -13.96
C ASN A 197 -4.69 -16.84 -14.94
N VAL A 198 -4.22 -15.78 -15.60
CA VAL A 198 -3.09 -15.84 -16.54
C VAL A 198 -1.75 -15.85 -15.81
N THR A 199 -1.51 -14.92 -14.89
CA THR A 199 -0.22 -14.77 -14.22
C THR A 199 -0.01 -15.74 -13.07
N ARG A 200 -1.08 -16.30 -12.50
CA ARG A 200 -1.02 -17.09 -11.26
C ARG A 200 -0.26 -16.38 -10.13
N ASP A 201 -0.33 -15.05 -10.11
CA ASP A 201 0.41 -14.19 -9.18
C ASP A 201 1.93 -14.42 -9.19
N SER A 202 2.49 -14.86 -10.33
CA SER A 202 3.93 -15.01 -10.51
C SER A 202 4.65 -13.67 -10.71
N THR A 203 3.90 -12.62 -11.07
CA THR A 203 4.33 -11.26 -11.38
C THR A 203 3.15 -10.31 -11.21
N ASP A 204 3.44 -9.05 -10.89
CA ASP A 204 2.44 -7.97 -10.82
C ASP A 204 1.94 -7.54 -12.21
N TYR A 205 2.67 -7.90 -13.28
CA TYR A 205 2.53 -7.32 -14.60
C TYR A 205 1.89 -8.30 -15.60
N LEU A 206 0.85 -7.85 -16.30
CA LEU A 206 0.29 -8.58 -17.44
C LEU A 206 0.09 -7.64 -18.62
N TRP A 207 0.71 -7.98 -19.74
CA TRP A 207 0.46 -7.33 -21.02
C TRP A 207 -0.76 -7.94 -21.69
N TYR A 208 -1.69 -7.09 -22.11
CA TYR A 208 -2.76 -7.39 -23.05
C TYR A 208 -2.44 -6.69 -24.37
N LEU A 209 -2.22 -7.46 -25.41
CA LEU A 209 -1.70 -6.98 -26.70
C LEU A 209 -2.73 -7.25 -27.78
N THR A 210 -3.01 -6.25 -28.60
CA THR A 210 -3.82 -6.44 -29.79
C THR A 210 -3.42 -5.49 -30.89
N GLU A 211 -3.79 -5.84 -32.11
CA GLU A 211 -3.62 -4.98 -33.27
C GLU A 211 -4.96 -4.44 -33.76
N VAL A 212 -4.95 -3.24 -34.34
CA VAL A 212 -6.10 -2.60 -34.97
C VAL A 212 -5.68 -2.09 -36.34
N ASP A 213 -6.34 -2.59 -37.38
CA ASP A 213 -6.16 -2.11 -38.74
C ASP A 213 -7.07 -0.90 -39.02
N ILE A 214 -6.46 0.17 -39.54
CA ILE A 214 -7.08 1.46 -39.81
C ILE A 214 -7.03 1.71 -41.32
N ALA A 215 -8.21 1.82 -41.93
CA ALA A 215 -8.30 2.09 -43.37
C ALA A 215 -7.68 3.45 -43.71
N SER A 216 -7.02 3.54 -44.87
CA SER A 216 -6.32 4.76 -45.31
C SER A 216 -7.26 5.95 -45.59
N ASP A 217 -8.57 5.70 -45.72
CA ASP A 217 -9.60 6.70 -45.98
C ASP A 217 -10.36 7.15 -44.73
N GLU A 218 -9.95 6.70 -43.54
CA GLU A 218 -10.51 7.10 -42.25
C GLU A 218 -10.58 8.63 -42.08
N GLY A 219 -11.73 9.12 -41.63
CA GLY A 219 -12.02 10.55 -41.55
C GLY A 219 -11.08 11.30 -40.62
N PHE A 220 -10.69 10.67 -39.51
CA PHE A 220 -9.80 11.26 -38.51
C PHE A 220 -8.39 11.54 -39.05
N LEU A 221 -7.91 10.73 -40.01
CA LEU A 221 -6.60 10.93 -40.65
C LEU A 221 -6.54 12.23 -41.45
N LYS A 222 -7.69 12.71 -41.94
CA LYS A 222 -7.82 13.97 -42.70
C LYS A 222 -8.13 15.16 -41.80
N SER A 223 -8.89 14.95 -40.73
CA SER A 223 -9.37 16.02 -39.85
C SER A 223 -8.42 16.34 -38.69
N GLY A 224 -7.53 15.41 -38.32
CA GLY A 224 -6.71 15.50 -37.11
C GLY A 224 -7.48 15.28 -35.80
N GLN A 225 -8.75 14.84 -35.88
CA GLN A 225 -9.56 14.50 -34.70
C GLN A 225 -9.34 13.04 -34.31
N TRP A 226 -8.31 12.79 -33.50
CA TRP A 226 -7.93 11.44 -33.09
C TRP A 226 -9.07 10.64 -32.45
N PRO A 227 -9.18 9.33 -32.75
CA PRO A 227 -10.22 8.47 -32.20
C PRO A 227 -10.06 8.29 -30.69
N LEU A 228 -11.18 8.11 -30.00
CA LEU A 228 -11.24 7.96 -28.55
C LEU A 228 -11.17 6.47 -28.19
N LEU A 229 -10.07 6.07 -27.53
CA LEU A 229 -9.92 4.74 -26.95
C LEU A 229 -10.46 4.74 -25.52
N THR A 230 -11.35 3.78 -25.23
CA THR A 230 -11.84 3.51 -23.87
C THR A 230 -11.43 2.09 -23.47
N VAL A 231 -10.81 1.94 -22.30
CA VAL A 231 -10.37 0.65 -21.74
C VAL A 231 -10.88 0.54 -20.32
N MET A 232 -11.73 -0.45 -20.05
CA MET A 232 -12.18 -0.76 -18.70
C MET A 232 -11.40 -1.95 -18.11
N SER A 233 -10.95 -1.79 -16.87
CA SER A 233 -10.17 -2.78 -16.13
C SER A 233 -10.73 -2.96 -14.73
N ALA A 234 -10.64 -4.18 -14.20
CA ALA A 234 -10.93 -4.47 -12.79
C ALA A 234 -9.82 -3.98 -11.85
N GLY A 235 -8.70 -3.50 -12.40
CA GLY A 235 -7.61 -2.83 -11.70
C GLY A 235 -6.27 -3.54 -11.82
N HIS A 236 -5.22 -3.08 -11.12
CA HIS A 236 -5.22 -1.98 -10.13
C HIS A 236 -4.56 -0.70 -10.65
N ALA A 237 -3.63 -0.82 -11.60
CA ALA A 237 -3.18 0.26 -12.46
C ALA A 237 -3.12 -0.22 -13.91
N LEU A 238 -3.22 0.71 -14.84
CA LEU A 238 -3.23 0.46 -16.28
C LEU A 238 -2.38 1.52 -16.98
N HIS A 239 -1.41 1.06 -17.77
CA HIS A 239 -0.69 1.89 -18.74
C HIS A 239 -1.12 1.51 -20.15
N VAL A 240 -1.44 2.51 -20.97
CA VAL A 240 -1.88 2.33 -22.35
C VAL A 240 -0.77 2.79 -23.28
N PHE A 241 -0.26 1.88 -24.09
CA PHE A 241 0.74 2.16 -25.12
C PHE A 241 0.11 2.00 -26.50
N ILE A 242 0.40 2.96 -27.37
CA ILE A 242 -0.03 2.98 -28.76
C ILE A 242 1.23 3.03 -29.62
N ASN A 243 1.42 2.02 -30.47
CA ASN A 243 2.60 1.88 -31.32
C ASN A 243 3.93 1.99 -30.54
N GLY A 244 3.97 1.44 -29.32
CA GLY A 244 5.14 1.47 -28.43
C GLY A 244 5.31 2.75 -27.60
N LEU A 245 4.48 3.77 -27.81
CA LEU A 245 4.53 5.04 -27.07
C LEU A 245 3.47 5.09 -25.97
N LEU A 246 3.84 5.54 -24.77
CA LEU A 246 2.89 5.70 -23.66
C LEU A 246 1.88 6.80 -24.00
N SER A 247 0.61 6.41 -24.10
CA SER A 247 -0.52 7.33 -24.35
C SER A 247 -1.17 7.81 -23.05
N GLY A 248 -1.15 6.99 -22.00
CA GLY A 248 -1.57 7.45 -20.68
C GLY A 248 -1.57 6.38 -19.60
N THR A 249 -1.92 6.78 -18.39
CA THR A 249 -1.90 5.94 -17.19
C THR A 249 -3.09 6.27 -16.30
N VAL A 250 -3.76 5.24 -15.79
CA VAL A 250 -4.82 5.36 -14.77
C VAL A 250 -4.56 4.35 -13.66
N TYR A 251 -4.95 4.67 -12.43
CA TYR A 251 -4.79 3.78 -11.28
C TYR A 251 -5.91 3.99 -10.27
N GLY A 252 -6.18 2.94 -9.51
CA GLY A 252 -7.31 2.87 -8.58
C GLY A 252 -6.90 3.23 -7.17
N SER A 253 -7.76 2.86 -6.22
CA SER A 253 -7.49 2.93 -4.79
C SER A 253 -7.99 1.68 -4.09
N LEU A 254 -7.69 1.54 -2.80
CA LEU A 254 -8.20 0.45 -1.96
C LEU A 254 -9.74 0.35 -1.99
N ASP A 255 -10.43 1.50 -1.97
CA ASP A 255 -11.90 1.56 -1.96
C ASP A 255 -12.51 1.32 -3.36
N ASN A 256 -11.78 1.64 -4.42
CA ASN A 256 -12.24 1.45 -5.80
C ASN A 256 -11.08 1.05 -6.71
N THR A 257 -10.93 -0.26 -6.92
CA THR A 257 -9.87 -0.83 -7.76
C THR A 257 -10.15 -0.70 -9.25
N LYS A 258 -11.42 -0.56 -9.65
CA LYS A 258 -11.85 -0.53 -11.06
C LYS A 258 -11.40 0.74 -11.75
N LEU A 259 -10.97 0.61 -13.00
CA LEU A 259 -10.40 1.68 -13.81
C LEU A 259 -11.15 1.82 -15.12
N THR A 260 -11.23 3.07 -15.59
CA THR A 260 -11.55 3.38 -16.98
C THR A 260 -10.50 4.35 -17.49
N TYR A 261 -9.74 3.93 -18.50
CA TYR A 261 -8.97 4.85 -19.33
C TYR A 261 -9.88 5.36 -20.44
N GLY A 262 -9.88 6.67 -20.69
CA GLY A 262 -10.56 7.29 -21.83
C GLY A 262 -9.66 8.39 -22.38
N GLY A 263 -9.10 8.19 -23.56
CA GLY A 263 -8.14 9.12 -24.16
C GLY A 263 -8.11 9.03 -25.68
N ASN A 264 -7.85 10.17 -26.32
CA ASN A 264 -7.65 10.22 -27.76
C ASN A 264 -6.29 9.63 -28.11
N VAL A 265 -6.25 8.72 -29.08
CA VAL A 265 -5.04 7.95 -29.42
C VAL A 265 -4.57 8.25 -30.85
N ASP A 266 -3.26 8.44 -31.00
CA ASP A 266 -2.62 8.70 -32.29
C ASP A 266 -2.45 7.38 -33.06
N LEU A 267 -3.33 7.16 -34.04
CA LEU A 267 -3.34 5.98 -34.91
C LEU A 267 -2.97 6.38 -36.34
N ARG A 268 -2.22 5.51 -37.02
CA ARG A 268 -1.84 5.69 -38.43
C ARG A 268 -2.63 4.76 -39.34
N ALA A 269 -2.65 5.03 -40.64
CA ALA A 269 -3.18 4.07 -41.61
C ALA A 269 -2.42 2.73 -41.55
N GLY A 270 -3.15 1.62 -41.70
CA GLY A 270 -2.66 0.25 -41.56
C GLY A 270 -2.70 -0.24 -40.11
N ILE A 271 -1.79 -1.17 -39.79
CA ILE A 271 -1.74 -1.86 -38.50
C ILE A 271 -1.18 -0.95 -37.40
N ASN A 272 -1.95 -0.82 -36.32
CA ASN A 272 -1.56 -0.16 -35.09
C ASN A 272 -1.51 -1.16 -33.94
N LYS A 273 -0.47 -1.07 -33.11
CA LYS A 273 -0.30 -1.91 -31.92
C LYS A 273 -0.86 -1.22 -30.70
N ILE A 274 -1.81 -1.87 -30.02
CA ILE A 274 -2.32 -1.44 -28.71
C ILE A 274 -1.76 -2.40 -27.68
N SER A 275 -0.88 -1.90 -26.82
CA SER A 275 -0.27 -2.68 -25.74
C SER A 275 -0.73 -2.10 -24.40
N LEU A 276 -1.46 -2.89 -23.63
CA LEU A 276 -2.00 -2.50 -22.34
C LEU A 276 -1.21 -3.22 -21.24
N LEU A 277 -0.51 -2.48 -20.39
CA LEU A 277 0.15 -3.04 -19.23
C LEU A 277 -0.77 -2.91 -18.02
N SER A 278 -1.35 -4.02 -17.61
CA SER A 278 -2.12 -4.13 -16.39
C SER A 278 -1.21 -4.48 -15.22
N VAL A 279 -1.42 -3.82 -14.08
CA VAL A 279 -0.57 -3.96 -12.89
C VAL A 279 -1.42 -4.28 -11.67
N ALA A 280 -1.16 -5.42 -11.03
CA ALA A 280 -1.68 -5.76 -9.72
C ALA A 280 -0.84 -5.06 -8.64
N VAL A 281 -1.47 -4.72 -7.51
CA VAL A 281 -0.81 -4.03 -6.39
C VAL A 281 -1.28 -4.70 -5.10
N GLY A 282 -0.77 -5.91 -4.88
CA GLY A 282 -1.30 -6.86 -3.90
C GLY A 282 -2.69 -7.38 -4.27
N LEU A 283 -3.07 -8.53 -3.72
CA LEU A 283 -4.38 -9.15 -3.94
C LEU A 283 -5.34 -8.88 -2.77
N PRO A 284 -6.67 -8.89 -3.01
CA PRO A 284 -7.66 -8.71 -1.95
C PRO A 284 -7.46 -9.70 -0.79
N ASN A 285 -7.48 -9.19 0.44
CA ASN A 285 -7.24 -9.98 1.66
C ASN A 285 -8.36 -9.86 2.70
N ALA A 286 -9.43 -9.14 2.37
CA ALA A 286 -10.62 -8.99 3.21
C ALA A 286 -11.86 -8.69 2.36
N GLY A 287 -13.03 -9.11 2.83
CA GLY A 287 -14.30 -8.96 2.12
C GLY A 287 -15.06 -10.28 2.04
N MET A 288 -16.36 -10.23 1.74
CA MET A 288 -17.10 -11.47 1.43
C MET A 288 -16.74 -11.88 0.01
N HIS A 289 -16.31 -13.14 -0.17
CA HIS A 289 -15.91 -13.69 -1.47
C HIS A 289 -14.81 -12.91 -2.19
N PHE A 290 -13.87 -12.32 -1.44
CA PHE A 290 -12.78 -11.53 -2.04
C PHE A 290 -11.90 -12.36 -2.98
N GLU A 291 -11.87 -13.69 -2.80
CA GLU A 291 -11.18 -14.64 -3.67
C GLU A 291 -11.77 -14.72 -5.10
N ARG A 292 -12.96 -14.14 -5.33
CA ARG A 292 -13.64 -14.10 -6.64
C ARG A 292 -13.55 -12.73 -7.31
N TRP A 293 -12.89 -11.75 -6.69
CA TRP A 293 -12.79 -10.42 -7.26
C TRP A 293 -11.73 -10.42 -8.36
N ASN A 294 -12.11 -9.95 -9.54
CA ASN A 294 -11.25 -9.96 -10.71
C ASN A 294 -10.18 -8.87 -10.65
N THR A 295 -9.06 -9.11 -11.33
CA THR A 295 -8.01 -8.13 -11.63
C THR A 295 -7.75 -8.11 -13.13
N GLY A 296 -7.29 -6.98 -13.66
CA GLY A 296 -6.91 -6.84 -15.06
C GLY A 296 -7.99 -6.38 -16.03
N VAL A 297 -7.62 -6.29 -17.30
CA VAL A 297 -8.45 -5.74 -18.38
C VAL A 297 -9.48 -6.79 -18.81
N LEU A 298 -10.72 -6.60 -18.36
CA LEU A 298 -11.88 -7.45 -18.75
C LEU A 298 -12.89 -6.71 -19.62
N GLY A 299 -12.57 -5.46 -19.97
CA GLY A 299 -13.34 -4.65 -20.86
C GLY A 299 -14.63 -4.10 -20.23
N PRO A 300 -15.48 -3.47 -21.07
CA PRO A 300 -15.31 -3.31 -22.51
C PRO A 300 -14.07 -2.50 -22.93
N VAL A 301 -13.56 -2.79 -24.13
CA VAL A 301 -12.51 -2.01 -24.82
C VAL A 301 -13.06 -1.52 -26.15
N THR A 302 -13.21 -0.20 -26.31
CA THR A 302 -13.87 0.39 -27.49
C THR A 302 -13.05 1.51 -28.11
N LEU A 303 -13.08 1.60 -29.44
CA LEU A 303 -12.48 2.67 -30.21
C LEU A 303 -13.57 3.44 -30.96
N GLN A 304 -13.80 4.70 -30.57
CA GLN A 304 -14.84 5.56 -31.13
C GLN A 304 -14.25 6.61 -32.08
N GLY A 305 -15.04 7.03 -33.07
CA GLY A 305 -14.63 8.07 -34.02
C GLY A 305 -14.02 7.54 -35.33
N LEU A 306 -14.29 6.28 -35.64
CA LEU A 306 -14.00 5.68 -36.95
C LEU A 306 -15.15 5.99 -37.93
N ASN A 307 -14.90 5.85 -39.24
CA ASN A 307 -15.93 5.96 -40.28
C ASN A 307 -17.09 4.98 -40.04
N GLU A 308 -16.80 3.79 -39.52
CA GLU A 308 -17.78 2.76 -39.12
C GLU A 308 -18.49 3.06 -37.78
N GLY A 309 -18.16 4.17 -37.12
CA GLY A 309 -18.69 4.56 -35.82
C GLY A 309 -17.78 4.13 -34.67
N THR A 310 -18.18 3.06 -33.95
CA THR A 310 -17.45 2.53 -32.78
C THR A 310 -17.13 1.07 -32.99
N ARG A 311 -15.85 0.74 -32.86
CA ARG A 311 -15.36 -0.65 -32.88
C ARG A 311 -15.22 -1.17 -31.46
N ASP A 312 -15.81 -2.32 -31.17
CA ASP A 312 -15.62 -3.04 -29.91
C ASP A 312 -14.50 -4.08 -30.09
N LEU A 313 -13.40 -3.88 -29.37
CA LEU A 313 -12.18 -4.70 -29.41
C LEU A 313 -12.23 -5.84 -28.39
N THR A 314 -13.27 -5.94 -27.56
CA THR A 314 -13.34 -6.86 -26.42
C THR A 314 -13.28 -8.33 -26.83
N LYS A 315 -13.84 -8.68 -27.99
CA LYS A 315 -13.98 -10.08 -28.46
C LYS A 315 -12.98 -10.50 -29.52
N GLN A 316 -12.04 -9.62 -29.90
CA GLN A 316 -11.02 -9.98 -30.89
C GLN A 316 -9.91 -10.83 -30.24
N ILE A 317 -8.95 -11.25 -31.05
CA ILE A 317 -7.78 -11.99 -30.55
C ILE A 317 -6.92 -11.04 -29.73
N TRP A 318 -6.61 -11.44 -28.51
CA TRP A 318 -5.66 -10.76 -27.63
C TRP A 318 -4.47 -11.68 -27.37
N SER A 319 -3.25 -11.15 -27.51
CA SER A 319 -2.01 -11.81 -27.10
C SER A 319 -1.63 -11.37 -25.68
N TYR A 320 -1.09 -12.29 -24.89
CA TYR A 320 -0.75 -12.07 -23.49
C TYR A 320 0.72 -12.33 -23.23
N LYS A 321 1.36 -11.49 -22.41
CA LYS A 321 2.69 -11.72 -21.86
C LYS A 321 2.69 -11.45 -20.36
N ALA A 322 2.94 -12.49 -19.56
CA ALA A 322 3.10 -12.35 -18.12
C ALA A 322 4.50 -11.81 -17.81
N GLY A 323 4.55 -10.74 -17.03
CA GLY A 323 5.79 -10.17 -16.52
C GLY A 323 6.50 -9.23 -17.48
N LEU A 324 7.67 -8.77 -17.02
CA LEU A 324 8.58 -7.91 -17.75
C LEU A 324 9.76 -8.73 -18.31
N LYS A 325 10.37 -8.27 -19.41
CA LYS A 325 11.62 -8.82 -19.94
C LYS A 325 12.73 -8.72 -18.91
N GLY A 326 12.79 -7.63 -18.14
CA GLY A 326 13.76 -7.54 -17.05
C GLY A 326 13.55 -8.56 -15.93
N GLU A 327 12.31 -9.00 -15.66
CA GLU A 327 12.04 -10.10 -14.72
C GLU A 327 12.52 -11.45 -15.28
N SER A 328 12.26 -11.73 -16.57
CA SER A 328 12.70 -12.99 -17.20
C SER A 328 14.22 -13.09 -17.35
N LEU A 329 14.90 -11.94 -17.47
CA LEU A 329 16.36 -11.81 -17.45
C LEU A 329 16.94 -11.73 -16.04
N SER A 330 16.10 -11.63 -15.00
CA SER A 330 16.50 -11.51 -13.60
C SER A 330 17.49 -10.35 -13.37
N LEU A 331 17.19 -9.17 -13.92
CA LEU A 331 18.05 -7.99 -13.84
C LEU A 331 18.28 -7.48 -12.41
N ASP A 332 17.45 -7.92 -11.46
CA ASP A 332 17.60 -7.70 -10.02
C ASP A 332 18.78 -8.48 -9.41
N THR A 333 19.29 -9.49 -10.10
CA THR A 333 20.44 -10.30 -9.67
C THR A 333 21.75 -9.83 -10.30
N VAL A 334 22.88 -10.07 -9.63
CA VAL A 334 24.23 -9.74 -10.16
C VAL A 334 24.49 -10.43 -11.50
N SER A 335 24.11 -11.70 -11.63
CA SER A 335 24.30 -12.48 -12.86
C SER A 335 23.39 -12.01 -13.99
N GLY A 336 22.10 -11.80 -13.72
CA GLY A 336 21.13 -11.38 -14.73
C GLY A 336 21.40 -9.95 -15.20
N SER A 337 21.89 -9.07 -14.33
CA SER A 337 22.26 -7.70 -14.70
C SER A 337 23.27 -7.63 -15.85
N SER A 338 24.08 -8.67 -16.09
CA SER A 338 25.06 -8.69 -17.20
C SER A 338 24.44 -9.03 -18.56
N SER A 339 23.15 -9.34 -18.64
CA SER A 339 22.48 -9.79 -19.88
C SER A 339 21.98 -8.66 -20.78
N VAL A 340 22.13 -7.40 -20.37
CA VAL A 340 21.67 -6.22 -21.13
C VAL A 340 22.75 -5.13 -21.17
N GLU A 341 22.65 -4.27 -22.17
CA GLU A 341 23.50 -3.09 -22.28
C GLU A 341 22.93 -1.96 -21.43
N TRP A 342 23.66 -1.59 -20.38
CA TRP A 342 23.30 -0.48 -19.49
C TRP A 342 23.87 0.83 -20.02
N VAL A 343 23.08 1.91 -19.93
CA VAL A 343 23.51 3.26 -20.30
C VAL A 343 23.73 4.12 -19.06
N GLU A 344 24.67 5.06 -19.14
CA GLU A 344 25.06 5.93 -18.03
C GLU A 344 25.41 7.35 -18.52
N GLY A 345 25.71 8.25 -17.58
CA GLY A 345 26.09 9.62 -17.89
C GLY A 345 24.98 10.39 -18.60
N LEU A 346 25.30 11.01 -19.75
CA LEU A 346 24.34 11.82 -20.53
C LEU A 346 23.22 11.01 -21.18
N LEU A 347 23.38 9.69 -21.32
CA LEU A 347 22.39 8.79 -21.89
C LEU A 347 21.47 8.16 -20.82
N LEU A 348 21.70 8.45 -19.54
CA LEU A 348 20.87 7.95 -18.45
C LEU A 348 19.41 8.35 -18.69
N ALA A 349 18.53 7.35 -18.66
CA ALA A 349 17.11 7.58 -18.81
C ALA A 349 16.59 8.50 -17.70
N GLN A 350 15.82 9.51 -18.08
CA GLN A 350 15.17 10.42 -17.15
C GLN A 350 13.69 10.52 -17.48
N LYS A 351 12.85 10.31 -16.47
CA LYS A 351 11.38 10.39 -16.57
C LYS A 351 10.80 9.49 -17.68
N GLN A 352 11.49 8.38 -17.96
CA GLN A 352 11.00 7.37 -18.88
C GLN A 352 10.15 6.34 -18.13
N PRO A 353 9.02 5.90 -18.70
CA PRO A 353 8.27 4.77 -18.16
C PRO A 353 9.06 3.48 -18.40
N LEU A 354 8.79 2.46 -17.56
CA LEU A 354 9.36 1.12 -17.69
C LEU A 354 10.90 1.18 -17.84
N THR A 355 11.56 1.53 -16.75
CA THR A 355 13.02 1.67 -16.75
C THR A 355 13.59 0.96 -15.54
N TRP A 356 14.58 0.12 -15.79
CA TRP A 356 15.43 -0.46 -14.76
C TRP A 356 16.56 0.51 -14.45
N TYR A 357 16.79 0.77 -13.17
CA TYR A 357 17.94 1.52 -12.69
C TYR A 357 18.79 0.62 -11.81
N LYS A 358 20.11 0.73 -11.91
CA LYS A 358 21.03 0.07 -10.99
C LYS A 358 22.15 1.01 -10.56
N THR A 359 22.68 0.73 -9.39
CA THR A 359 23.86 1.40 -8.83
C THR A 359 24.57 0.45 -7.87
N THR A 360 25.77 0.80 -7.46
CA THR A 360 26.56 0.07 -6.47
C THR A 360 27.07 1.07 -5.45
N PHE A 361 26.95 0.74 -4.18
CA PHE A 361 27.33 1.61 -3.08
C PHE A 361 27.88 0.78 -1.92
N ASP A 362 28.76 1.40 -1.13
CA ASP A 362 29.27 0.81 0.10
C ASP A 362 28.24 0.94 1.23
N ALA A 363 28.16 -0.08 2.09
CA ALA A 363 27.28 -0.02 3.25
C ALA A 363 27.65 1.16 4.14
N PRO A 364 26.70 2.03 4.54
CA PRO A 364 26.97 3.12 5.45
C PRO A 364 27.53 2.63 6.80
N GLU A 365 28.40 3.43 7.40
CA GLU A 365 28.94 3.14 8.74
C GLU A 365 27.86 3.27 9.82
N GLY A 366 28.01 2.50 10.91
CA GLY A 366 27.13 2.54 12.08
C GLY A 366 26.21 1.33 12.21
N ASN A 367 25.31 1.40 13.19
CA ASN A 367 24.29 0.37 13.46
C ASN A 367 22.87 0.95 13.42
N ASP A 368 22.72 2.19 12.97
CA ASP A 368 21.41 2.83 12.85
C ASP A 368 20.64 2.18 11.69
N PRO A 369 19.29 2.07 11.79
CA PRO A 369 18.48 1.55 10.70
C PRO A 369 18.60 2.39 9.43
N LEU A 370 18.46 1.73 8.28
CA LEU A 370 18.59 2.35 6.96
C LEU A 370 17.28 2.26 6.18
N ALA A 371 17.06 3.27 5.33
CA ALA A 371 15.95 3.33 4.38
C ALA A 371 16.41 3.97 3.06
N ILE A 372 15.62 3.84 2.00
CA ILE A 372 15.91 4.47 0.71
C ILE A 372 14.90 5.60 0.48
N ASP A 373 15.40 6.82 0.32
CA ASP A 373 14.54 7.95 -0.03
C ASP A 373 14.13 7.90 -1.50
N MET A 374 12.90 7.44 -1.76
CA MET A 374 12.38 7.28 -3.11
C MET A 374 11.58 8.49 -3.58
N ILE A 375 11.62 9.64 -2.89
CA ILE A 375 10.75 10.80 -3.21
C ILE A 375 10.83 11.29 -4.66
N SER A 376 11.96 11.09 -5.35
CA SER A 376 12.16 11.49 -6.74
C SER A 376 11.60 10.49 -7.76
N MET A 377 11.13 9.33 -7.30
CA MET A 377 10.69 8.20 -8.12
C MET A 377 9.16 8.14 -8.26
N GLY A 378 8.67 7.26 -9.13
CA GLY A 378 7.24 7.07 -9.40
C GLY A 378 6.65 5.86 -8.67
N LYS A 379 6.69 4.70 -9.34
CA LYS A 379 6.25 3.38 -8.85
C LYS A 379 7.20 2.31 -9.38
N GLY A 380 7.46 1.28 -8.59
CA GLY A 380 8.24 0.12 -9.02
C GLY A 380 8.47 -0.86 -7.89
N GLU A 381 9.54 -1.64 -8.02
CA GLU A 381 10.07 -2.55 -7.01
C GLU A 381 11.55 -2.24 -6.78
N ILE A 382 12.06 -2.57 -5.60
CA ILE A 382 13.45 -2.32 -5.24
C ILE A 382 14.09 -3.63 -4.78
N TRP A 383 15.35 -3.82 -5.16
CA TRP A 383 16.18 -4.93 -4.72
C TRP A 383 17.52 -4.42 -4.18
N ILE A 384 18.03 -5.09 -3.15
CA ILE A 384 19.39 -4.92 -2.64
C ILE A 384 20.04 -6.30 -2.66
N ASN A 385 21.14 -6.44 -3.40
CA ASN A 385 21.88 -7.71 -3.52
C ASN A 385 20.98 -8.91 -3.94
N GLY A 386 20.05 -8.69 -4.87
CA GLY A 386 19.09 -9.69 -5.34
C GLY A 386 17.94 -10.00 -4.37
N GLN A 387 17.86 -9.32 -3.22
CA GLN A 387 16.75 -9.46 -2.28
C GLN A 387 15.76 -8.32 -2.50
N SER A 388 14.51 -8.64 -2.81
CA SER A 388 13.46 -7.64 -2.98
C SER A 388 13.11 -7.02 -1.63
N ILE A 389 13.28 -5.70 -1.51
CA ILE A 389 12.87 -4.95 -0.32
C ILE A 389 11.43 -4.44 -0.41
N GLY A 390 10.73 -4.78 -1.50
CA GLY A 390 9.31 -4.51 -1.70
C GLY A 390 9.03 -3.47 -2.78
N ARG A 391 7.75 -3.12 -2.90
CA ARG A 391 7.27 -2.13 -3.85
C ARG A 391 7.60 -0.73 -3.37
N HIS A 392 7.81 0.21 -4.28
CA HIS A 392 7.77 1.64 -3.96
C HIS A 392 6.65 2.30 -4.76
N TRP A 393 5.92 3.23 -4.13
CA TRP A 393 4.95 4.07 -4.84
C TRP A 393 4.85 5.51 -4.27
N PRO A 394 5.98 6.24 -4.18
CA PRO A 394 6.00 7.60 -3.67
C PRO A 394 5.18 8.59 -4.52
N GLY A 395 4.96 8.29 -5.81
CA GLY A 395 4.06 9.07 -6.66
C GLY A 395 2.58 8.99 -6.25
N TYR A 396 2.19 8.03 -5.40
CA TYR A 396 0.84 7.96 -4.84
C TYR A 396 0.76 8.81 -3.57
N LEU A 397 0.21 10.02 -3.71
CA LEU A 397 0.07 10.96 -2.60
C LEU A 397 -1.04 10.53 -1.62
N ALA A 398 -0.73 10.62 -0.33
CA ALA A 398 -1.65 10.33 0.76
C ALA A 398 -2.86 11.28 0.74
N LYS A 399 -4.06 10.69 0.62
CA LYS A 399 -5.34 11.37 0.76
C LYS A 399 -6.01 10.93 2.07
N GLY A 400 -6.69 11.86 2.74
CA GLY A 400 -7.35 11.61 4.02
C GLY A 400 -7.82 12.90 4.68
N SER A 401 -8.26 12.79 5.93
CA SER A 401 -8.61 13.93 6.78
C SER A 401 -7.52 14.10 7.84
N CYS A 402 -6.49 14.87 7.49
CA CYS A 402 -5.44 15.24 8.42
C CYS A 402 -5.83 16.55 9.11
N GLY A 403 -5.94 16.51 10.43
CA GLY A 403 -6.29 17.67 11.26
C GLY A 403 -5.73 17.51 12.67
N GLU A 404 -6.11 18.43 13.57
CA GLU A 404 -5.74 18.30 14.98
C GLU A 404 -6.35 17.02 15.57
N CYS A 405 -5.52 16.28 16.30
CA CYS A 405 -5.88 15.03 16.93
C CYS A 405 -5.89 15.20 18.45
N ASN A 406 -6.95 14.73 19.09
CA ASN A 406 -7.07 14.67 20.55
C ASN A 406 -7.24 13.20 20.98
N TYR A 407 -6.55 12.79 22.04
CA TYR A 407 -6.69 11.45 22.61
C TYR A 407 -8.10 11.19 23.14
N ALA A 408 -8.77 12.20 23.69
CA ALA A 408 -10.05 12.02 24.36
C ALA A 408 -11.17 11.62 23.38
N GLY A 409 -12.04 10.71 23.83
CA GLY A 409 -13.20 10.22 23.09
C GLY A 409 -12.88 9.08 22.13
N THR A 410 -13.93 8.39 21.66
CA THR A 410 -13.83 7.18 20.83
C THR A 410 -12.88 7.34 19.65
N PHE A 411 -11.89 6.46 19.56
CA PHE A 411 -10.97 6.39 18.43
C PHE A 411 -11.60 5.72 17.20
N SER A 412 -11.23 6.21 16.02
CA SER A 412 -11.39 5.54 14.72
C SER A 412 -10.11 5.72 13.92
N GLU A 413 -9.87 4.84 12.95
CA GLU A 413 -8.69 4.88 12.09
C GLU A 413 -8.56 6.19 11.28
N LYS A 414 -9.65 6.94 11.13
CA LYS A 414 -9.67 8.24 10.45
C LYS A 414 -9.53 9.44 11.40
N LYS A 415 -9.55 9.23 12.73
CA LYS A 415 -9.55 10.31 13.73
C LYS A 415 -8.27 11.14 13.70
N CYS A 416 -7.13 10.47 13.46
CA CYS A 416 -5.81 11.04 13.68
C CYS A 416 -4.86 10.66 12.54
N GLN A 417 -5.21 11.07 11.32
CA GLN A 417 -4.37 10.85 10.14
C GLN A 417 -3.27 11.90 10.02
N ARG A 418 -2.12 11.51 9.47
CA ARG A 418 -0.97 12.40 9.22
C ARG A 418 -0.47 12.25 7.78
N GLY A 419 0.35 13.20 7.32
CA GLY A 419 1.04 13.09 6.02
C GLY A 419 0.18 13.35 4.78
N CYS A 420 -1.02 13.92 4.90
CA CYS A 420 -1.84 14.26 3.73
C CYS A 420 -1.08 15.17 2.75
N GLY A 421 -1.18 14.87 1.45
CA GLY A 421 -0.50 15.60 0.39
C GLY A 421 0.99 15.24 0.21
N GLN A 422 1.55 14.40 1.08
CA GLN A 422 2.90 13.83 0.92
C GLN A 422 2.81 12.46 0.24
N PRO A 423 3.93 11.88 -0.25
CA PRO A 423 3.99 10.46 -0.62
C PRO A 423 3.39 9.58 0.48
N SER A 424 2.50 8.66 0.13
CA SER A 424 1.93 7.70 1.09
C SER A 424 3.02 6.90 1.80
N GLN A 425 4.05 6.51 1.06
CA GLN A 425 5.32 6.03 1.59
C GLN A 425 6.48 6.67 0.81
N ARG A 426 7.43 7.28 1.54
CA ARG A 426 8.64 7.91 0.98
C ARG A 426 9.88 7.05 1.16
N TRP A 427 10.02 6.48 2.35
CA TRP A 427 11.17 5.72 2.81
C TRP A 427 10.86 4.23 2.85
#